data_AF-A0A149VUV8-F1
#
_entry.id   AF-A0A149VUV8-F1
#
_cell.length_a   1.000
_cell.length_b   1.000
_cell.length_c   1.000
_cell.angle_alpha   90.00
_cell.angle_beta   90.00
_cell.angle_gamma   90.00
#
_symmetry.space_group_name_H-M   'P 1'
#
loop_
_entity.id
_entity.type
_entity.pdbx_description
1 polymer ?
#
loop_
_entity_poly.entity_id
_entity_poly.type
_entity_poly.pdbx_seq_one_letter_code
_entity_poly.pdbx_strand_id
1 'polypeptide(L)'
;MKPYKNLILLGVSAAFLASCATPPPNLSNTPSDSITVPAKKVVIADLMREQKYNPSDTVLSGGFHPLPSNATVPSFPEFMLNNLRARLRGNDELIDNLEISVLDSNILMESRVADSVPFINIASVFFDRKYMCVVDINIRYKDKTVRKKFDATYTKSREWSDIPTDEKNEMVSACSNQIVENIAKFSLSVIQN
;
A
#
# COMPACT_ATOMS: atom_id res chain seq x y z
N MET A 1 -64.39 33.28 1.39
CA MET A 1 -63.34 32.84 2.33
C MET A 1 -63.33 31.32 2.43
N LYS A 2 -62.35 30.66 1.79
CA LYS A 2 -61.92 29.28 2.04
C LYS A 2 -60.40 29.24 1.76
N PRO A 3 -59.60 28.59 2.60
CA PRO A 3 -58.15 28.83 2.64
C PRO A 3 -57.41 28.10 1.52
N TYR A 4 -56.46 28.83 0.94
CA TYR A 4 -55.34 28.29 0.17
C TYR A 4 -54.54 27.32 1.06
N LYS A 5 -54.42 26.07 0.64
CA LYS A 5 -53.36 25.19 1.15
C LYS A 5 -52.28 25.08 0.09
N ASN A 6 -51.24 25.87 0.31
CA ASN A 6 -49.93 25.73 -0.30
C ASN A 6 -49.46 24.28 -0.14
N LEU A 7 -49.41 23.54 -1.25
CA LEU A 7 -48.66 22.30 -1.31
C LEU A 7 -47.19 22.71 -1.45
N ILE A 8 -46.50 22.75 -0.31
CA ILE A 8 -45.07 23.01 -0.25
C ILE A 8 -44.36 21.83 -0.93
N LEU A 9 -43.65 22.17 -2.00
CA LEU A 9 -42.71 21.34 -2.72
C LEU A 9 -41.55 20.96 -1.79
N LEU A 10 -41.69 19.86 -1.04
CA LEU A 10 -40.58 19.23 -0.31
C LEU A 10 -40.14 17.99 -1.08
N GLY A 11 -39.47 18.23 -2.20
CA GLY A 11 -38.98 17.19 -3.11
C GLY A 11 -37.56 17.48 -3.55
N VAL A 12 -36.68 17.92 -2.63
CA VAL A 12 -35.24 18.03 -2.87
C VAL A 12 -34.55 17.67 -1.57
N SER A 13 -33.47 16.88 -1.66
CA SER A 13 -32.51 16.56 -0.58
C SER A 13 -32.65 15.21 0.14
N ALA A 14 -33.00 14.14 -0.58
CA ALA A 14 -32.74 12.76 -0.12
C ALA A 14 -31.63 12.05 -0.92
N ALA A 15 -30.74 12.80 -1.59
CA ALA A 15 -29.72 12.26 -2.49
C ALA A 15 -28.26 12.66 -2.15
N PHE A 16 -27.97 13.25 -0.99
CA PHE A 16 -26.64 13.79 -0.68
C PHE A 16 -26.02 13.34 0.66
N LEU A 17 -26.45 12.21 1.21
CA LEU A 17 -25.83 11.62 2.42
C LEU A 17 -25.42 10.15 2.24
N ALA A 18 -25.21 9.71 1.00
CA ALA A 18 -24.33 8.56 0.79
C ALA A 18 -22.90 9.09 0.91
N SER A 19 -22.27 8.87 2.07
CA SER A 19 -20.83 9.01 2.22
C SER A 19 -20.18 8.07 1.20
N CYS A 20 -19.83 8.59 0.03
CA CYS A 20 -19.26 7.81 -1.06
C CYS A 20 -17.82 7.46 -0.70
N ALA A 21 -17.63 6.42 0.11
CA ALA A 21 -16.34 5.78 0.24
C ALA A 21 -15.85 5.42 -1.17
N THR A 22 -14.71 5.96 -1.56
CA THR A 22 -14.15 5.71 -2.89
C THR A 22 -13.70 4.25 -2.97
N PRO A 23 -13.96 3.57 -4.11
CA PRO A 23 -13.63 2.16 -4.23
C PRO A 23 -12.11 1.94 -4.13
N PRO A 24 -11.68 0.70 -3.78
CA PRO A 24 -10.29 0.31 -3.84
C PRO A 24 -9.68 0.51 -5.24
N PRO A 25 -8.41 0.93 -5.34
CA PRO A 25 -7.67 1.02 -6.59
C PRO A 25 -7.49 -0.36 -7.25
N ASN A 26 -7.62 -0.41 -8.58
CA ASN A 26 -7.26 -1.58 -9.37
C ASN A 26 -5.82 -1.45 -9.89
N LEU A 27 -4.93 -2.28 -9.35
CA LEU A 27 -3.48 -2.22 -9.58
C LEU A 27 -3.01 -3.21 -10.67
N SER A 28 -3.91 -3.97 -11.30
CA SER A 28 -3.55 -5.02 -12.27
C SER A 28 -2.87 -4.51 -13.55
N ASN A 29 -3.05 -3.23 -13.88
CA ASN A 29 -2.60 -2.65 -15.15
C ASN A 29 -1.38 -1.73 -15.01
N THR A 30 -0.69 -1.71 -13.86
CA THR A 30 0.43 -0.79 -13.65
C THR A 30 1.62 -1.20 -14.51
N PRO A 31 2.07 -0.35 -15.47
CA PRO A 31 3.24 -0.65 -16.29
C PRO A 31 4.47 -0.80 -15.42
N SER A 32 5.32 -1.78 -15.74
CA SER A 32 6.41 -2.17 -14.86
C SER A 32 7.70 -2.33 -15.66
N ASP A 33 8.49 -1.27 -15.73
CA ASP A 33 9.82 -1.31 -16.35
C ASP A 33 10.70 -2.32 -15.63
N SER A 34 11.40 -3.16 -16.39
CA SER A 34 12.30 -4.16 -15.83
C SER A 34 13.62 -3.53 -15.35
N ILE A 35 14.16 -4.09 -14.27
CA ILE A 35 15.44 -3.73 -13.67
C ILE A 35 16.30 -4.99 -13.64
N THR A 36 17.43 -4.94 -14.34
CA THR A 36 18.41 -6.03 -14.33
C THR A 36 19.27 -5.94 -13.08
N VAL A 37 19.38 -7.06 -12.35
CA VAL A 37 20.31 -7.22 -11.22
C VAL A 37 21.43 -8.18 -11.62
N PRO A 38 22.66 -8.03 -11.07
CA PRO A 38 23.81 -8.84 -11.43
C PRO A 38 23.79 -10.20 -10.72
N ALA A 39 22.78 -11.00 -11.02
CA ALA A 39 22.68 -12.42 -10.68
C ALA A 39 22.12 -13.17 -11.88
N LYS A 40 22.39 -14.48 -11.99
CA LYS A 40 21.91 -15.32 -13.10
C LYS A 40 20.39 -15.25 -13.25
N LYS A 41 19.70 -15.52 -12.15
CA LYS A 41 18.24 -15.44 -12.05
C LYS A 41 17.87 -14.81 -10.71
N VAL A 42 16.71 -14.18 -10.70
CA VAL A 42 16.05 -13.69 -9.48
C VAL A 42 14.90 -14.62 -9.17
N VAL A 43 14.95 -15.28 -8.02
CA VAL A 43 13.89 -16.17 -7.53
C VAL A 43 13.16 -15.46 -6.41
N ILE A 44 11.86 -15.21 -6.58
CA ILE A 44 11.03 -14.51 -5.59
C ILE A 44 10.04 -15.49 -4.96
N ALA A 45 10.30 -15.81 -3.70
CA ALA A 45 9.47 -16.66 -2.86
C ALA A 45 8.51 -15.80 -2.02
N ASP A 46 7.27 -16.28 -1.92
CA ASP A 46 6.28 -15.74 -1.00
C ASP A 46 6.33 -16.55 0.30
N LEU A 47 6.71 -15.91 1.40
CA LEU A 47 6.68 -16.48 2.75
C LEU A 47 5.78 -15.66 3.68
N MET A 48 4.94 -14.78 3.12
CA MET A 48 4.00 -14.00 3.90
C MET A 48 2.98 -14.93 4.56
N ARG A 49 2.74 -14.74 5.85
CA ARG A 49 1.65 -15.42 6.55
C ARG A 49 0.40 -14.57 6.43
N GLU A 50 -0.77 -15.20 6.25
CA GLU A 50 -2.05 -14.50 6.38
C GLU A 50 -2.11 -13.81 7.75
N GLN A 51 -1.91 -12.50 7.76
CA GLN A 51 -2.15 -11.71 8.95
C GLN A 51 -3.66 -11.55 9.09
N LYS A 52 -4.24 -12.26 10.07
CA LYS A 52 -5.63 -11.99 10.46
C LYS A 52 -5.67 -10.58 11.05
N TYR A 53 -6.17 -9.62 10.28
CA TYR A 53 -6.39 -8.26 10.73
C TYR A 53 -7.40 -8.27 11.89
N ASN A 54 -6.91 -8.00 13.11
CA ASN A 54 -7.76 -7.73 14.26
C ASN A 54 -7.64 -6.23 14.60
N PRO A 55 -8.69 -5.41 14.37
CA PRO A 55 -8.65 -3.97 14.64
C PRO A 55 -8.46 -3.62 16.12
N SER A 56 -8.57 -4.59 17.04
CA SER A 56 -8.26 -4.41 18.46
C SER A 56 -6.80 -4.71 18.84
N ASP A 57 -6.01 -5.32 17.94
CA ASP A 57 -4.59 -5.65 18.17
C ASP A 57 -3.63 -4.61 17.55
N THR A 58 -4.13 -3.62 16.83
CA THR A 58 -3.38 -2.77 15.88
C THR A 58 -2.81 -1.47 16.45
N VAL A 59 -2.50 -1.42 17.75
CA VAL A 59 -1.59 -0.39 18.30
C VAL A 59 -0.17 -0.96 18.34
N LEU A 60 0.34 -1.43 17.20
CA LEU A 60 1.66 -2.06 17.15
C LEU A 60 2.49 -1.48 16.01
N SER A 61 3.22 -0.41 16.38
CA SER A 61 4.44 0.15 15.79
C SER A 61 4.30 1.66 15.53
N GLY A 62 4.56 2.47 16.55
CA GLY A 62 4.92 3.88 16.35
C GLY A 62 3.84 4.80 15.79
N GLY A 63 2.56 4.51 16.04
CA GLY A 63 1.45 5.38 15.61
C GLY A 63 0.95 5.12 14.19
N PHE A 64 1.22 3.93 13.62
CA PHE A 64 0.64 3.49 12.34
C PHE A 64 -0.15 2.20 12.54
N HIS A 65 -1.20 2.00 11.74
CA HIS A 65 -1.97 0.77 11.65
C HIS A 65 -2.05 0.26 10.20
N PRO A 66 -2.07 -1.06 9.97
CA PRO A 66 -2.22 -1.61 8.64
C PRO A 66 -3.61 -1.31 8.08
N LEU A 67 -3.67 -0.97 6.80
CA LEU A 67 -4.91 -0.98 6.05
C LEU A 67 -5.39 -2.43 5.86
N PRO A 68 -6.71 -2.67 5.77
CA PRO A 68 -7.24 -4.00 5.54
C PRO A 68 -6.80 -4.54 4.17
N SER A 69 -6.74 -5.86 4.01
CA SER A 69 -6.28 -6.51 2.78
C SER A 69 -7.09 -6.16 1.52
N ASN A 70 -8.35 -5.73 1.70
CA ASN A 70 -9.24 -5.28 0.64
C ASN A 70 -9.09 -3.78 0.30
N ALA A 71 -8.11 -3.09 0.90
CA ALA A 71 -7.84 -1.68 0.60
C ALA A 71 -7.37 -1.46 -0.84
N THR A 72 -6.89 -2.49 -1.53
CA THR A 72 -6.48 -2.51 -2.95
C THR A 72 -6.96 -3.79 -3.64
N VAL A 73 -7.05 -3.78 -4.97
CA VAL A 73 -7.34 -4.96 -5.79
C VAL A 73 -6.31 -5.07 -6.93
N PRO A 74 -5.51 -6.15 -7.04
CA PRO A 74 -5.33 -7.20 -6.05
C PRO A 74 -4.82 -6.65 -4.70
N SER A 75 -4.80 -7.50 -3.67
CA SER A 75 -4.28 -7.11 -2.36
C SER A 75 -2.85 -6.57 -2.48
N PHE A 76 -2.45 -5.60 -1.66
CA PHE A 76 -1.10 -5.02 -1.74
C PHE A 76 0.03 -6.07 -1.64
N PRO A 77 -0.04 -7.09 -0.75
CA PRO A 77 0.93 -8.19 -0.75
C PRO A 77 1.07 -8.88 -2.11
N GLU A 78 -0.05 -9.22 -2.73
CA GLU A 78 -0.09 -9.91 -4.03
C GLU A 78 0.43 -9.00 -5.14
N PHE A 79 0.01 -7.74 -5.14
CA PHE A 79 0.51 -6.73 -6.07
C PHE A 79 2.04 -6.58 -5.98
N MET A 80 2.59 -6.45 -4.77
CA MET A 80 4.04 -6.31 -4.56
C MET A 80 4.82 -7.53 -5.02
N LEU A 81 4.35 -8.75 -4.71
CA LEU A 81 4.97 -9.99 -5.20
C LEU A 81 4.99 -10.03 -6.72
N ASN A 82 3.86 -9.73 -7.36
CA ASN A 82 3.74 -9.72 -8.81
C ASN A 82 4.66 -8.64 -9.40
N ASN A 83 4.72 -7.46 -8.78
CA ASN A 83 5.57 -6.37 -9.26
C ASN A 83 7.06 -6.71 -9.15
N LEU A 84 7.51 -7.30 -8.03
CA LEU A 84 8.88 -7.80 -7.90
C LEU A 84 9.20 -8.86 -8.96
N ARG A 85 8.29 -9.82 -9.16
CA ARG A 85 8.43 -10.89 -10.16
C ARG A 85 8.38 -10.37 -11.59
N ALA A 86 7.71 -9.26 -11.85
CA ALA A 86 7.65 -8.66 -13.18
C ALA A 86 8.89 -7.82 -13.48
N ARG A 87 9.39 -7.07 -12.48
CA ARG A 87 10.42 -6.06 -12.68
C ARG A 87 11.83 -6.57 -12.46
N LEU A 88 12.10 -7.41 -11.46
CA LEU A 88 13.46 -7.85 -11.18
C LEU A 88 13.86 -8.99 -12.12
N ARG A 89 14.92 -8.78 -12.90
CA ARG A 89 15.43 -9.72 -13.89
C ARG A 89 16.90 -10.01 -13.64
N GLY A 90 17.30 -11.26 -13.85
CA GLY A 90 18.71 -11.64 -13.81
C GLY A 90 19.43 -11.31 -15.13
N ASN A 91 20.73 -11.49 -15.14
CA ASN A 91 21.57 -11.54 -16.33
C ASN A 91 22.03 -12.99 -16.55
N ASP A 92 21.60 -13.61 -17.65
CA ASP A 92 21.88 -15.01 -18.00
C ASP A 92 23.38 -15.33 -18.17
N GLU A 93 24.25 -14.32 -18.29
CA GLU A 93 25.71 -14.46 -18.36
C GLU A 93 26.36 -14.83 -17.02
N LEU A 94 25.63 -14.72 -15.91
CA LEU A 94 26.13 -14.98 -14.56
C LEU A 94 25.81 -16.41 -14.10
N ILE A 95 26.45 -16.84 -13.00
CA ILE A 95 26.35 -18.22 -12.50
C ILE A 95 25.40 -18.32 -11.31
N ASP A 96 25.50 -17.39 -10.37
CA ASP A 96 24.82 -17.48 -9.08
C ASP A 96 23.43 -16.86 -9.11
N ASN A 97 22.47 -17.49 -8.42
CA ASN A 97 21.11 -16.98 -8.31
C ASN A 97 20.98 -16.02 -7.12
N LEU A 98 20.10 -15.03 -7.27
CA LEU A 98 19.64 -14.18 -6.18
C LEU A 98 18.25 -14.68 -5.73
N GLU A 99 18.11 -14.99 -4.46
CA GLU A 99 16.84 -15.37 -3.87
C GLU A 99 16.30 -14.25 -2.99
N ILE A 100 15.05 -13.88 -3.21
CA ILE A 100 14.35 -12.86 -2.43
C ILE A 100 13.11 -13.54 -1.84
N SER A 101 13.03 -13.63 -0.53
CA SER A 101 11.84 -14.09 0.18
C SER A 101 11.11 -12.88 0.76
N VAL A 102 9.85 -12.69 0.36
CA VAL A 102 8.99 -11.64 0.93
C VAL A 102 8.35 -12.20 2.19
N LEU A 103 8.62 -11.57 3.33
CA LEU A 103 8.17 -11.99 4.66
C LEU A 103 6.89 -11.26 5.09
N ASP A 104 6.79 -9.99 4.73
CA ASP A 104 5.64 -9.15 5.04
C ASP A 104 5.54 -7.99 4.04
N SER A 105 4.31 -7.53 3.75
CA SER A 105 4.06 -6.42 2.84
C SER A 105 2.74 -5.74 3.19
N ASN A 106 2.77 -4.49 3.65
CA ASN A 106 1.58 -3.77 4.11
C ASN A 106 1.56 -2.33 3.63
N ILE A 107 0.36 -1.78 3.49
CA ILE A 107 0.14 -0.33 3.48
C ILE A 107 -0.30 0.04 4.89
N LEU A 108 0.40 0.98 5.50
CA LEU A 108 0.13 1.48 6.84
C LEU A 108 -0.43 2.90 6.75
N MET A 109 -1.36 3.22 7.63
CA MET A 109 -1.94 4.55 7.80
C MET A 109 -1.61 5.07 9.20
N GLU A 110 -1.21 6.33 9.31
CA GLU A 110 -0.96 6.98 10.59
C GLU A 110 -2.25 7.03 11.42
N SER A 111 -2.21 6.45 12.61
CA SER A 111 -3.27 6.44 13.59
C SER A 111 -3.39 7.81 14.25
N ARG A 112 -4.59 8.39 14.28
CA ARG A 112 -4.86 9.61 15.04
C ARG A 112 -5.80 9.33 16.21
N VAL A 113 -5.62 10.08 17.31
CA VAL A 113 -6.57 10.08 18.43
C VAL A 113 -7.96 10.56 17.98
N ALA A 114 -8.05 11.39 16.94
CA ALA A 114 -9.33 11.81 16.37
C ALA A 114 -10.08 10.67 15.68
N ASP A 115 -9.40 9.61 15.23
CA ASP A 115 -10.04 8.45 14.57
C ASP A 115 -10.85 7.61 15.58
N SER A 116 -10.56 7.74 16.88
CA SER A 116 -11.31 7.08 17.95
C SER A 116 -12.38 7.97 18.60
N VAL A 117 -12.54 9.24 18.16
CA VAL A 117 -13.50 10.20 18.73
C VAL A 117 -14.40 10.81 17.64
N PRO A 118 -15.66 10.37 17.49
CA PRO A 118 -16.51 10.69 16.34
C PRO A 118 -16.84 12.19 16.17
N PHE A 119 -16.83 12.99 17.24
CA PHE A 119 -17.15 14.42 17.18
C PHE A 119 -15.96 15.33 16.81
N ILE A 120 -14.71 14.84 16.93
CA ILE A 120 -13.49 15.58 16.55
C ILE A 120 -13.14 15.33 15.06
N ASN A 121 -13.87 14.43 14.40
CA ASN A 121 -13.58 13.97 13.05
C ASN A 121 -13.84 15.02 11.94
N ILE A 122 -14.42 16.18 12.26
CA ILE A 122 -14.68 17.23 11.25
C ILE A 122 -13.44 18.11 11.02
N ALA A 123 -12.62 18.34 12.05
CA ALA A 123 -11.40 19.13 11.94
C ALA A 123 -10.20 18.31 11.44
N SER A 124 -10.20 16.99 11.69
CA SER A 124 -9.15 16.05 11.30
C SER A 124 -8.98 15.90 9.77
N VAL A 125 -10.04 16.17 9.00
CA VAL A 125 -10.05 16.09 7.52
C VAL A 125 -9.09 17.09 6.86
N PHE A 126 -8.72 18.16 7.57
CA PHE A 126 -7.81 19.19 7.06
C PHE A 126 -6.34 18.95 7.41
N PHE A 127 -6.04 17.93 8.21
CA PHE A 127 -4.66 17.63 8.60
C PHE A 127 -4.05 16.53 7.74
N ASP A 128 -2.82 16.74 7.30
CA ASP A 128 -1.99 15.81 6.54
C ASP A 128 -1.70 14.51 7.28
N ARG A 129 -2.20 13.39 6.75
CA ARG A 129 -2.02 12.02 7.27
C ARG A 129 -0.92 11.32 6.49
N LYS A 130 -0.06 10.61 7.20
CA LYS A 130 0.98 9.80 6.58
C LYS A 130 0.46 8.41 6.23
N TYR A 131 0.86 7.95 5.05
CA TYR A 131 0.67 6.59 4.55
C TYR A 131 2.04 6.01 4.25
N MET A 132 2.27 4.76 4.61
CA MET A 132 3.58 4.14 4.45
C MET A 132 3.41 2.73 3.89
N CYS A 133 3.97 2.43 2.73
CA CYS A 133 4.09 1.04 2.32
C CYS A 133 5.38 0.47 2.88
N VAL A 134 5.28 -0.73 3.43
CA VAL A 134 6.39 -1.42 4.08
C VAL A 134 6.49 -2.81 3.49
N VAL A 135 7.70 -3.20 3.12
CA VAL A 135 8.01 -4.56 2.66
C VAL A 135 9.22 -5.07 3.43
N ASP A 136 9.04 -6.21 4.10
CA ASP A 136 10.10 -6.92 4.82
C ASP A 136 10.56 -8.10 3.97
N ILE A 137 11.83 -8.12 3.60
CA ILE A 137 12.40 -9.17 2.76
C ILE A 137 13.63 -9.79 3.39
N ASN A 138 13.88 -11.04 3.00
CA ASN A 138 15.14 -11.72 3.21
C ASN A 138 15.80 -11.96 1.85
N ILE A 139 17.03 -11.48 1.66
CA ILE A 139 17.82 -11.70 0.46
C ILE A 139 18.90 -12.73 0.75
N ARG A 140 19.01 -13.73 -0.12
CA ARG A 140 20.09 -14.73 -0.11
C ARG A 140 20.85 -14.70 -1.44
N TYR A 141 22.17 -14.60 -1.35
CA TYR A 141 23.09 -14.72 -2.48
C TYR A 141 24.31 -15.53 -2.04
N LYS A 142 24.55 -16.67 -2.71
CA LYS A 142 25.51 -17.68 -2.24
C LYS A 142 25.24 -18.06 -0.78
N ASP A 143 26.26 -17.98 0.08
CA ASP A 143 26.17 -18.29 1.50
C ASP A 143 25.71 -17.09 2.36
N LYS A 144 25.49 -15.92 1.74
CA LYS A 144 25.11 -14.70 2.46
C LYS A 144 23.61 -14.55 2.49
N THR A 145 23.08 -14.32 3.68
CA THR A 145 21.66 -14.06 3.91
C THR A 145 21.51 -12.78 4.73
N VAL A 146 20.73 -11.83 4.22
CA VAL A 146 20.49 -10.54 4.88
C VAL A 146 19.01 -10.19 4.83
N ARG A 147 18.44 -9.91 6.00
CA ARG A 147 17.07 -9.40 6.13
C ARG A 147 17.06 -7.88 6.15
N LYS A 148 16.16 -7.26 5.41
CA LYS A 148 15.99 -5.80 5.37
C LYS A 148 14.52 -5.43 5.20
N LYS A 149 14.10 -4.43 5.96
CA LYS A 149 12.81 -3.76 5.80
C LYS A 149 12.98 -2.50 4.95
N PHE A 150 12.09 -2.33 3.98
CA PHE A 150 11.99 -1.18 3.10
C PHE A 150 10.67 -0.47 3.35
N ASP A 151 10.71 0.85 3.41
CA ASP A 151 9.53 1.68 3.55
C ASP A 151 9.56 2.86 2.57
N ALA A 152 8.37 3.30 2.17
CA ALA A 152 8.16 4.51 1.39
C ALA A 152 6.92 5.23 1.94
N THR A 153 7.09 6.52 2.27
CA THR A 153 6.07 7.33 2.96
C THR A 153 5.48 8.38 2.03
N TYR A 154 4.16 8.52 2.06
CA TYR A 154 3.36 9.50 1.35
C TYR A 154 2.50 10.27 2.34
N THR A 155 2.19 11.53 2.01
CA THR A 155 1.38 12.39 2.87
C THR A 155 0.16 12.89 2.11
N LYS A 156 -1.02 12.73 2.68
CA LYS A 156 -2.30 13.23 2.15
C LYS A 156 -3.22 13.67 3.28
N SER A 157 -3.95 14.76 3.08
CA SER A 157 -4.88 15.29 4.09
C SER A 157 -6.12 14.43 4.37
N ARG A 158 -6.50 13.55 3.43
CA ARG A 158 -7.71 12.73 3.53
C ARG A 158 -7.44 11.35 4.10
N GLU A 159 -8.46 10.76 4.75
CA GLU A 159 -8.48 9.34 5.11
C GLU A 159 -8.54 8.46 3.86
N TRP A 160 -8.04 7.22 3.95
CA TRP A 160 -7.98 6.29 2.83
C TRP A 160 -9.33 6.14 2.12
N SER A 161 -10.44 6.04 2.84
CA SER A 161 -11.79 5.90 2.24
C SER A 161 -12.20 7.08 1.34
N ASP A 162 -11.58 8.24 1.53
CA ASP A 162 -12.02 9.51 0.91
C ASP A 162 -11.03 10.02 -0.14
N ILE A 163 -9.88 9.36 -0.29
CA ILE A 163 -8.91 9.64 -1.35
C ILE A 163 -9.50 9.18 -2.70
N PRO A 164 -9.49 9.99 -3.76
CA PRO A 164 -9.90 9.57 -5.10
C PRO A 164 -9.15 8.31 -5.58
N THR A 165 -9.83 7.42 -6.30
CA THR A 165 -9.26 6.11 -6.70
C THR A 165 -8.00 6.24 -7.57
N ASP A 166 -7.94 7.25 -8.42
CA ASP A 166 -6.76 7.63 -9.22
C ASP A 166 -5.59 8.08 -8.35
N GLU A 167 -5.84 8.90 -7.31
CA GLU A 167 -4.80 9.28 -6.34
C GLU A 167 -4.31 8.07 -5.52
N LYS A 168 -5.20 7.14 -5.14
CA LYS A 168 -4.79 5.88 -4.50
C LYS A 168 -3.89 5.05 -5.41
N ASN A 169 -4.25 4.92 -6.69
CA ASN A 169 -3.45 4.22 -7.69
C ASN A 169 -2.06 4.84 -7.80
N GLU A 170 -1.98 6.17 -7.92
CA GLU A 170 -0.72 6.90 -8.00
C GLU A 170 0.14 6.67 -6.76
N MET A 171 -0.44 6.81 -5.56
CA MET A 171 0.26 6.60 -4.29
C MET A 171 0.83 5.19 -4.20
N VAL A 172 0.01 4.16 -4.42
CA VAL A 172 0.45 2.76 -4.30
C VAL A 172 1.51 2.43 -5.37
N SER A 173 1.33 2.92 -6.59
CA SER A 173 2.29 2.68 -7.68
C SER A 173 3.63 3.36 -7.42
N ALA A 174 3.63 4.64 -7.03
CA ALA A 174 4.85 5.36 -6.71
C ALA A 174 5.60 4.73 -5.54
N CYS A 175 4.86 4.32 -4.50
CA CYS A 175 5.39 3.65 -3.33
C CYS A 175 6.03 2.30 -3.67
N SER A 176 5.32 1.49 -4.45
CA SER A 176 5.81 0.21 -4.95
C SER A 176 7.06 0.38 -5.80
N ASN A 177 7.08 1.38 -6.69
CA ASN A 177 8.22 1.66 -7.55
C ASN A 177 9.47 2.01 -6.75
N GLN A 178 9.34 2.90 -5.77
CA GLN A 178 10.44 3.27 -4.89
C GLN A 178 10.98 2.06 -4.11
N ILE A 179 10.10 1.20 -3.59
CA ILE A 179 10.50 -0.01 -2.87
C ILE A 179 11.24 -0.99 -3.79
N VAL A 180 10.73 -1.25 -5.00
CA VAL A 180 11.38 -2.15 -5.96
C VAL A 180 12.78 -1.63 -6.35
N GLU A 181 12.92 -0.32 -6.60
CA GLU A 181 14.21 0.31 -6.88
C GLU A 181 15.20 0.18 -5.71
N ASN A 182 14.71 0.38 -4.48
CA ASN A 182 15.53 0.24 -3.28
C ASN A 182 15.97 -1.21 -3.05
N ILE A 183 15.09 -2.18 -3.32
CA ILE A 183 15.42 -3.61 -3.26
C ILE A 183 16.49 -3.95 -4.30
N ALA A 184 16.36 -3.44 -5.54
CA ALA A 184 17.36 -3.65 -6.58
C ALA A 184 18.73 -3.06 -6.18
N LYS A 185 18.76 -1.82 -5.69
CA LYS A 185 19.99 -1.18 -5.17
C LYS A 185 20.59 -1.94 -4.00
N PHE A 186 19.77 -2.40 -3.06
CA PHE A 186 20.25 -3.18 -1.92
C PHE A 186 20.80 -4.55 -2.35
N SER A 187 20.17 -5.20 -3.31
CA SER A 187 20.66 -6.46 -3.88
C SER A 187 22.07 -6.32 -4.46
N LEU A 188 22.37 -5.21 -5.14
CA LEU A 188 23.74 -4.89 -5.59
C LEU A 188 24.74 -4.88 -4.44
N SER A 189 24.38 -4.24 -3.33
CA SER A 189 25.27 -4.19 -2.15
C SER A 189 25.50 -5.56 -1.51
N VAL A 190 24.51 -6.47 -1.55
CA VAL A 190 24.65 -7.84 -1.03
C VAL A 190 25.52 -8.70 -1.96
N ILE A 191 25.47 -8.46 -3.27
CA ILE A 191 26.26 -9.20 -4.26
C ILE A 191 27.73 -8.77 -4.25
N GLN A 192 28.00 -7.48 -4.05
CA GLN A 192 29.35 -6.92 -4.07
C GLN A 192 30.16 -7.16 -2.79
N ASN A 193 29.48 -7.33 -1.65
CA ASN A 193 30.13 -7.59 -0.37
C ASN A 193 30.30 -9.06 -0.13
#